data_AF-A0A7V9G1G4-F1
#
_entry.id   AF-A0A7V9G1G4-F1
#
_cell.length_a   1.000
_cell.length_b   1.000
_cell.length_c   1.000
_cell.angle_alpha   90.00
_cell.angle_beta   90.00
_cell.angle_gamma   90.00
#
_symmetry.space_group_name_H-M   'P 1'
#
loop_
_entity.id
_entity.type
_entity.pdbx_description
1 polymer ?
#
loop_
_entity_poly.entity_id
_entity_poly.type
_entity_poly.pdbx_seq_one_letter_code
_entity_poly.pdbx_strand_id
1 'polypeptide(L)'
;RNMIRLSGRDPDRDVRIEFVGARAGEKLHEELWSETETVTPTAHPKILRVTWPVIDARWLEGELAELERLVGEGDTLQLVARLSAIVREPRHADVREPAAAPVD
;
A
#
# COMPACT_ATOMS: atom_id res chain seq x y z
N ARG A 1 -17.88 -20.43 -7.14
CA ARG A 1 -18.40 -21.75 -7.59
C ARG A 1 -17.37 -22.88 -7.41
N ASN A 2 -16.11 -22.72 -7.84
CA ASN A 2 -15.08 -23.77 -7.71
C ASN A 2 -14.85 -24.25 -6.27
N MET A 3 -14.78 -23.33 -5.30
CA MET A 3 -14.63 -23.70 -3.89
C MET A 3 -15.81 -24.53 -3.34
N ILE A 4 -17.02 -24.32 -3.85
CA ILE A 4 -18.21 -25.11 -3.46
C ILE A 4 -18.10 -26.54 -4.01
N ARG A 5 -17.60 -26.70 -5.23
CA ARG A 5 -17.36 -28.03 -5.81
C ARG A 5 -16.22 -28.77 -5.11
N LEU A 6 -15.14 -28.05 -4.79
CA LEU A 6 -14.01 -28.60 -4.04
C LEU A 6 -14.41 -29.08 -2.63
N SER A 7 -15.48 -28.52 -2.07
CA SER A 7 -16.05 -29.00 -0.81
C SER A 7 -17.09 -30.13 -0.96
N GLY A 8 -17.23 -30.70 -2.17
CA GLY A 8 -18.10 -31.84 -2.44
C GLY A 8 -19.59 -31.50 -2.60
N ARG A 9 -19.92 -30.22 -2.85
CA ARG A 9 -21.29 -29.73 -3.00
C ARG A 9 -21.58 -29.24 -4.41
N ASP A 10 -22.84 -29.30 -4.80
CA ASP A 10 -23.31 -28.77 -6.09
C ASP A 10 -23.72 -27.29 -5.96
N PRO A 11 -23.07 -26.35 -6.69
CA PRO A 11 -23.48 -24.96 -6.73
C PRO A 11 -24.94 -24.79 -7.20
N ASP A 12 -25.65 -23.81 -6.66
CA ASP A 12 -27.08 -23.50 -6.93
C ASP A 12 -28.09 -24.53 -6.39
N ARG A 13 -27.66 -25.75 -6.07
CA ARG A 13 -28.51 -26.76 -5.42
C ARG A 13 -28.28 -26.79 -3.91
N ASP A 14 -27.05 -27.08 -3.48
CA ASP A 14 -26.71 -27.26 -2.07
C ASP A 14 -26.28 -25.94 -1.41
N VAL A 15 -25.83 -24.97 -2.23
CA VAL A 15 -25.39 -23.64 -1.78
C VAL A 15 -25.90 -22.59 -2.77
N ARG A 16 -26.80 -21.72 -2.30
CA ARG A 16 -27.34 -20.60 -3.08
C ARG A 16 -26.26 -19.54 -3.32
N ILE A 17 -26.24 -18.96 -4.52
CA ILE A 17 -25.34 -17.88 -4.89
C ILE A 17 -26.18 -16.65 -5.22
N GLU A 18 -25.91 -15.54 -4.54
CA GLU A 18 -26.57 -14.26 -4.75
C GLU A 18 -25.51 -13.17 -4.91
N PHE A 19 -25.65 -12.33 -5.94
CA PHE A 19 -24.76 -11.20 -6.19
C PHE A 19 -25.40 -9.94 -5.62
N VAL A 20 -24.95 -9.52 -4.44
CA VAL A 20 -25.50 -8.36 -3.71
C VAL A 20 -24.81 -7.03 -4.04
N GLY A 21 -23.88 -7.04 -4.99
CA GLY A 21 -23.03 -5.90 -5.30
C GLY A 21 -21.87 -5.72 -4.32
N ALA A 22 -20.97 -4.79 -4.64
CA ALA A 22 -19.84 -4.42 -3.79
C ALA A 22 -20.31 -3.52 -2.63
N ARG A 23 -19.72 -3.69 -1.46
CA ARG A 23 -19.92 -2.78 -0.32
C ARG A 23 -19.15 -1.47 -0.53
N ALA A 24 -19.56 -0.42 0.17
CA ALA A 24 -18.82 0.83 0.20
C ALA A 24 -17.37 0.60 0.63
N GLY A 25 -16.42 0.97 -0.23
CA GLY A 25 -14.98 0.78 -0.01
C GLY A 25 -14.38 -0.52 -0.57
N GLU A 26 -15.18 -1.46 -1.11
CA GLU A 26 -14.64 -2.65 -1.76
C GLU A 26 -14.09 -2.31 -3.16
N LYS A 27 -12.85 -2.75 -3.46
CA LYS A 27 -12.29 -2.70 -4.81
C LYS A 27 -12.78 -3.90 -5.62
N LEU A 28 -13.11 -3.68 -6.90
CA LEU A 28 -13.49 -4.76 -7.81
C LEU A 28 -12.28 -5.57 -8.31
N HIS A 29 -11.11 -4.94 -8.34
CA HIS A 29 -9.86 -5.53 -8.77
C HIS A 29 -8.76 -5.11 -7.79
N GLU A 30 -7.88 -6.06 -7.50
CA GLU A 30 -6.66 -5.80 -6.75
C GLU A 30 -5.50 -5.54 -7.72
N GLU A 31 -4.61 -4.65 -7.31
CA GLU A 31 -3.38 -4.33 -8.01
C GLU A 31 -2.21 -4.83 -7.15
N LEU A 32 -1.23 -5.50 -7.77
CA LEU A 32 -0.09 -6.04 -7.04
C LEU A 32 0.95 -4.97 -6.67
N TRP A 33 0.97 -3.86 -7.40
CA TRP A 33 1.83 -2.70 -7.20
C TRP A 33 1.20 -1.46 -7.82
N SER A 34 1.60 -0.28 -7.35
CA SER A 34 1.15 1.03 -7.86
C SER A 34 2.01 1.51 -9.03
N GLU A 35 1.54 2.56 -9.73
CA GLU A 35 2.30 3.23 -10.81
C GLU A 35 3.61 3.88 -10.34
N THR A 36 3.73 4.16 -9.04
CA THR A 36 4.93 4.80 -8.45
C THR A 36 5.97 3.81 -7.97
N GLU A 37 5.64 2.52 -7.97
CA GLU A 37 6.54 1.46 -7.52
C GLU A 37 7.32 0.86 -8.69
N THR A 38 8.61 0.60 -8.46
CA THR A 38 9.48 -0.04 -9.44
C THR A 38 9.59 -1.52 -9.15
N VAL A 39 9.22 -2.35 -10.14
CA VAL A 39 9.24 -3.81 -10.05
C VAL A 39 10.42 -4.37 -10.83
N THR A 40 11.27 -5.14 -10.17
CA THR A 40 12.47 -5.77 -10.75
C THR A 40 12.48 -7.28 -10.51
N PRO A 41 13.06 -8.08 -11.41
CA PRO A 41 13.22 -9.51 -11.19
C PRO A 41 14.16 -9.79 -10.01
N THR A 42 14.00 -10.95 -9.38
CA THR A 42 14.99 -11.52 -8.46
C THR A 42 15.63 -12.77 -9.06
N ALA A 43 16.57 -13.38 -8.35
CA ALA A 43 17.19 -14.64 -8.79
C ALA A 43 16.18 -15.79 -8.98
N HIS A 44 15.09 -15.80 -8.22
CA HIS A 44 14.05 -16.82 -8.38
C HIS A 44 12.96 -16.31 -9.35
N PRO A 45 12.62 -17.04 -10.42
CA PRO A 45 11.77 -16.54 -11.52
C PRO A 45 10.32 -16.23 -11.13
N LYS A 46 9.87 -16.72 -9.97
CA LYS A 46 8.53 -16.45 -9.43
C LYS A 46 8.49 -15.37 -8.35
N ILE A 47 9.62 -14.73 -8.05
CA ILE A 47 9.73 -13.69 -7.01
C ILE A 47 10.17 -12.40 -7.66
N LEU A 48 9.39 -11.34 -7.45
CA LEU A 48 9.66 -9.98 -7.92
C LEU A 48 9.99 -9.10 -6.73
N ARG A 49 10.92 -8.16 -6.91
CA ARG A 49 11.28 -7.14 -5.94
C ARG A 49 10.57 -5.84 -6.31
N VAL A 50 9.74 -5.36 -5.40
CA VAL A 50 9.09 -4.06 -5.49
C VAL A 50 9.89 -3.06 -4.67
N THR A 51 10.18 -1.91 -5.25
CA THR A 51 10.92 -0.82 -4.61
C THR A 51 10.15 0.49 -4.77
N TRP A 52 10.34 1.40 -3.82
CA TRP A 52 9.72 2.70 -3.80
C TRP A 52 10.73 3.73 -3.25
N PRO A 53 10.66 5.01 -3.65
CA PRO A 53 11.63 6.02 -3.21
C PRO A 53 11.63 6.18 -1.68
N VAL A 54 12.78 5.95 -1.04
CA VAL A 54 12.89 5.94 0.43
C VAL A 54 12.49 7.29 1.02
N ILE A 55 11.68 7.32 2.08
CA ILE A 55 11.37 8.55 2.82
C ILE A 55 12.59 9.03 3.61
N ASP A 56 12.82 10.34 3.61
CA ASP A 56 13.80 10.96 4.49
C ASP A 56 13.33 10.82 5.96
N ALA A 57 13.99 9.95 6.71
CA ALA A 57 13.64 9.65 8.09
C ALA A 57 13.72 10.88 9.01
N ARG A 58 14.71 11.77 8.83
CA ARG A 58 14.85 12.97 9.67
C ARG A 58 13.74 13.96 9.40
N TRP A 59 13.35 14.09 8.14
CA TRP A 59 12.17 14.89 7.79
C TRP A 59 10.92 14.31 8.43
N LEU A 60 10.67 13.00 8.26
CA LEU A 60 9.48 12.34 8.81
C LEU A 60 9.40 12.47 10.34
N GLU A 61 10.53 12.29 11.04
CA GLU A 61 10.61 12.51 12.49
C GLU A 61 10.22 13.94 12.89
N GLY A 62 10.72 14.94 12.15
CA GLY A 62 10.34 16.34 12.39
C GLY A 62 8.86 16.62 12.13
N GLU A 63 8.30 16.02 11.07
CA GLU A 63 6.87 16.12 10.77
C GLU A 63 6.00 15.48 11.85
N LEU A 64 6.37 14.29 12.33
CA LEU A 64 5.64 13.60 13.40
C LEU A 64 5.68 14.39 14.71
N ALA A 65 6.83 14.96 15.08
CA ALA A 65 6.95 15.79 16.27
C ALA A 65 6.06 17.04 16.20
N GLU A 66 5.93 17.65 15.02
CA GLU A 66 5.02 18.79 14.83
C GLU A 66 3.55 18.38 14.93
N LEU A 67 3.17 17.22 14.37
CA LEU A 67 1.80 16.69 14.54
C LEU A 67 1.48 16.42 16.01
N GLU A 68 2.43 15.86 16.78
CA GLU A 68 2.27 15.63 18.22
C GLU A 68 2.04 16.96 18.99
N ARG A 69 2.79 18.01 18.64
CA ARG A 69 2.61 19.34 19.22
C ARG A 69 1.22 19.90 18.94
N LEU A 70 0.76 19.83 17.68
CA LEU A 70 -0.56 20.30 17.26
C LEU A 70 -1.71 19.55 17.95
N VAL A 71 -1.55 18.24 18.16
CA VAL A 71 -2.48 17.43 18.96
C VAL A 71 -2.52 17.93 20.41
N GLY A 72 -1.35 18.17 21.02
CA GLY A 72 -1.24 18.68 22.39
C GLY A 72 -1.90 20.05 22.59
N GLU A 73 -1.87 20.90 21.57
CA GLU A 73 -2.48 22.23 21.57
C GLU A 73 -3.97 22.23 21.19
N GLY A 74 -4.49 21.11 20.67
CA GLY A 74 -5.87 20.99 20.23
C GLY A 74 -6.17 21.72 18.90
N ASP A 75 -5.14 22.13 18.14
CA ASP A 75 -5.33 22.82 16.86
C ASP A 75 -5.66 21.83 15.74
N THR A 76 -6.92 21.45 15.69
CA THR A 76 -7.43 20.44 14.75
C THR A 76 -7.31 20.89 13.30
N LEU A 77 -7.48 22.19 13.02
CA LEU A 77 -7.42 22.69 11.65
C LEU A 77 -5.99 22.62 11.10
N GLN A 78 -5.01 23.06 11.90
CA GLN A 78 -3.60 22.97 11.52
C GLN A 78 -3.12 21.52 11.45
N LEU A 79 -3.58 20.66 12.37
CA LEU A 79 -3.26 19.23 12.33
C LEU A 79 -3.68 18.58 11.01
N VAL A 80 -4.93 18.79 10.59
CA VAL A 80 -5.44 18.22 9.34
C VAL A 80 -4.73 18.82 8.12
N ALA A 81 -4.47 20.12 8.13
CA ALA A 81 -3.73 20.79 7.06
C ALA A 81 -2.30 20.23 6.93
N ARG A 82 -1.61 20.07 8.06
CA ARG A 82 -0.23 19.56 8.10
C ARG A 82 -0.17 18.11 7.67
N LEU A 83 -1.05 17.26 8.17
CA LEU A 83 -1.16 15.86 7.74
C LEU A 83 -1.42 15.75 6.24
N SER A 84 -2.31 16.58 5.69
CA SER A 84 -2.57 16.58 4.25
C SER A 84 -1.34 16.98 3.43
N ALA A 85 -0.55 17.95 3.90
CA ALA A 85 0.70 18.33 3.26
C ALA A 85 1.74 17.20 3.27
N ILE A 86 1.94 16.53 4.42
CA ILE A 86 2.87 15.40 4.55
C ILE A 86 2.53 14.28 3.56
N VAL A 87 1.24 13.98 3.39
CA VAL A 87 0.77 12.92 2.46
C VAL A 87 0.90 13.33 1.00
N ARG A 88 0.64 14.60 0.66
CA ARG A 88 0.72 15.10 -0.73
C ARG A 88 2.15 15.30 -1.20
N GLU A 89 3.03 15.73 -0.30
CA GLU A 89 4.39 16.15 -0.62
C GLU A 89 5.41 15.46 0.31
N PRO A 90 5.55 14.12 0.23
CA PRO A 90 6.53 13.42 1.03
C PRO A 90 7.95 13.78 0.61
N ARG A 91 8.84 14.00 1.58
CA ARG A 91 10.26 14.17 1.28
C ARG A 91 10.94 12.81 1.19
N HIS A 92 11.57 12.56 0.05
CA HIS A 92 12.37 11.37 -0.17
C HIS A 92 13.85 11.63 0.16
N ALA A 93 14.52 10.59 0.62
CA ALA A 93 15.96 10.61 0.79
C ALA A 93 16.67 10.54 -0.56
N ASP A 94 17.81 11.22 -0.68
CA ASP A 94 18.70 11.06 -1.83
C ASP A 94 19.37 9.68 -1.76
N VAL A 95 18.72 8.67 -2.32
CA VAL A 95 19.29 7.33 -2.43
C VAL A 95 20.10 7.24 -3.72
N ARG A 96 21.43 7.17 -3.60
CA ARG A 96 22.26 6.61 -4.68
C ARG A 96 21.91 5.14 -4.83
N GLU A 97 21.54 4.70 -6.03
CA GLU A 97 21.33 3.29 -6.31
C GLU A 97 22.51 2.45 -5.78
N PRO A 98 22.28 1.40 -4.97
CA PRO A 98 23.29 0.39 -4.79
C PRO A 98 23.48 -0.29 -6.15
N ALA A 99 24.72 -0.32 -6.64
CA ALA A 99 25.09 -1.01 -7.87
C ALA A 99 24.47 -2.41 -7.86
N ALA A 100 23.73 -2.75 -8.92
CA ALA A 100 23.09 -4.05 -9.08
C ALA A 100 24.12 -5.15 -8.77
N ALA A 101 23.84 -5.96 -7.73
CA ALA A 101 24.65 -7.13 -7.45
C ALA A 101 24.66 -8.03 -8.71
N PRO A 102 25.82 -8.59 -9.08
CA PRO A 102 25.93 -9.38 -10.30
C PRO A 102 24.95 -10.56 -10.23
N VAL A 103 24.25 -10.77 -11.34
CA VAL A 103 23.40 -11.93 -11.56
C VAL A 103 24.36 -13.05 -11.98
N ASP A 104 24.63 -14.00 -11.08
CA ASP A 104 25.29 -15.27 -11.41
C ASP A 104 24.30 -16.22 -12.12
#